data_AF-A0A1D1YLJ5-F1
#
_entry.id   AF-A0A1D1YLJ5-F1
#
_cell.length_a   1.000
_cell.length_b   1.000
_cell.length_c   1.000
_cell.angle_alpha   90.00
_cell.angle_beta   90.00
_cell.angle_gamma   90.00
#
_symmetry.space_group_name_H-M   'P 1'
#
loop_
_entity.id
_entity.type
_entity.pdbx_description
1 polymer ?
#
loop_
_entity_poly.entity_id
_entity_poly.type
_entity_poly.pdbx_seq_one_letter_code
_entity_poly.pdbx_strand_id
1 'polypeptide(L)'
;FFFFFFSSCLVLLGSHGAEGYKNYTVGDDLGWYDNLMQPKVNYQKWVAGKNFSLGDFLIFNTDRNHSVVQTYNATTYRRCDYNNAEDDDTTEWSTGEPTVVQQAVSVAVPLVKVGPNYFFSGNYDGEQCRHGQRFKVTVARGQGLPESLRIPPAPDSPAPASQEDDGTAPDKEVPSNFSNPAEVGAVKESRGERRAAIVGFGRLLLPPVALAAGWLVWGLA
;
A
#
# COMPACT_ATOMS: atom_id res chain seq x y z
N PHE A 1 -58.97 19.14 -38.78
CA PHE A 1 -57.89 19.67 -37.92
C PHE A 1 -57.22 18.49 -37.25
N PHE A 2 -56.06 18.04 -37.77
CA PHE A 2 -55.32 16.88 -37.26
C PHE A 2 -53.96 17.40 -36.78
N PHE A 3 -53.79 17.54 -35.45
CA PHE A 3 -52.55 18.04 -34.85
C PHE A 3 -51.65 16.84 -34.50
N PHE A 4 -50.66 16.57 -35.35
CA PHE A 4 -49.56 15.66 -35.04
C PHE A 4 -48.57 16.39 -34.10
N PHE A 5 -48.63 16.09 -32.80
CA PHE A 5 -47.58 16.47 -31.86
C PHE A 5 -46.37 15.53 -32.08
N PHE A 6 -45.42 15.98 -32.90
CA PHE A 6 -44.08 15.39 -32.95
C PHE A 6 -43.37 15.67 -31.63
N SER A 7 -43.56 14.79 -30.65
CA SER A 7 -42.75 14.76 -29.43
C SER A 7 -41.32 14.39 -29.80
N SER A 8 -40.50 15.41 -30.03
CA SER A 8 -39.06 15.28 -30.21
C SER A 8 -38.46 14.71 -28.91
N CYS A 9 -38.18 13.41 -28.92
CA CYS A 9 -37.40 12.77 -27.87
C CYS A 9 -35.94 13.17 -28.09
N LEU A 10 -35.53 14.25 -27.43
CA LEU A 10 -34.14 14.69 -27.39
C LEU A 10 -33.34 13.67 -26.59
N VAL A 11 -32.83 12.64 -27.26
CA VAL A 11 -31.91 11.66 -26.67
C VAL A 11 -30.58 12.39 -26.42
N LEU A 12 -30.38 12.83 -25.18
CA LEU A 12 -29.09 13.32 -24.71
C LEU A 12 -28.11 12.13 -24.69
N LEU A 13 -27.41 11.93 -25.81
CA LEU A 13 -26.21 11.12 -25.87
C LEU A 13 -25.13 11.83 -25.05
N GLY A 14 -25.17 11.64 -23.73
CA GLY A 14 -24.10 12.03 -22.83
C GLY A 14 -22.85 11.27 -23.22
N SER A 15 -21.90 11.95 -23.85
CA SER A 15 -20.54 11.47 -24.04
C SER A 15 -19.91 11.31 -22.66
N HIS A 16 -19.97 10.10 -22.12
CA HIS A 16 -19.22 9.72 -20.92
C HIS A 16 -17.75 9.62 -21.36
N GLY A 17 -17.05 10.76 -21.29
CA GLY A 17 -15.60 10.76 -21.41
C GLY A 17 -15.01 9.85 -20.34
N ALA A 18 -13.90 9.19 -20.66
CA ALA A 18 -13.13 8.45 -19.65
C ALA A 18 -12.66 9.46 -18.59
N GLU A 19 -13.32 9.45 -17.44
CA GLU A 19 -12.92 10.28 -16.32
C GLU A 19 -11.58 9.75 -15.79
N GLY A 20 -10.57 10.61 -15.77
CA GLY A 20 -9.26 10.25 -15.23
C GLY A 20 -9.32 9.99 -13.71
N TYR A 21 -8.22 9.48 -13.16
CA TYR A 21 -8.08 9.26 -11.73
C TYR A 21 -8.26 10.56 -10.93
N LYS A 22 -8.91 10.47 -9.78
CA LYS A 22 -9.25 11.60 -8.91
C LYS A 22 -8.41 11.60 -7.65
N ASN A 23 -8.11 12.81 -7.17
CA ASN A 23 -7.52 13.01 -5.85
C ASN A 23 -8.61 13.49 -4.89
N TYR A 24 -8.80 12.78 -3.79
CA TYR A 24 -9.75 13.15 -2.74
C TYR A 24 -8.99 13.58 -1.49
N THR A 25 -9.10 14.85 -1.13
CA THR A 25 -8.55 15.36 0.14
C THR A 25 -9.43 14.90 1.29
N VAL A 26 -8.88 14.06 2.16
CA VAL A 26 -9.58 13.47 3.31
C VAL A 26 -9.90 14.54 4.35
N GLY A 27 -11.18 14.66 4.71
CA GLY A 27 -11.64 15.66 5.68
C GLY A 27 -11.70 17.09 5.12
N ASP A 28 -11.49 17.29 3.82
CA ASP A 28 -11.45 18.60 3.17
C ASP A 28 -10.48 19.55 3.91
N ASP A 29 -10.91 20.77 4.26
CA ASP A 29 -10.09 21.75 4.98
C ASP A 29 -9.82 21.36 6.45
N LEU A 30 -10.53 20.37 6.99
CA LEU A 30 -10.37 19.93 8.37
C LEU A 30 -9.23 18.91 8.55
N GLY A 31 -8.79 18.27 7.47
CA GLY A 31 -7.67 17.31 7.47
C GLY A 31 -7.98 15.96 8.12
N TRP A 32 -6.91 15.22 8.41
CA TRP A 32 -6.95 13.88 9.00
C TRP A 32 -6.56 13.91 10.48
N TYR A 33 -7.55 14.12 11.34
CA TYR A 33 -7.42 14.17 12.80
C TYR A 33 -8.56 13.41 13.50
N ASP A 34 -8.37 13.09 14.78
CA ASP A 34 -9.46 12.60 15.63
C ASP A 34 -10.40 13.74 16.07
N ASN A 35 -11.52 13.37 16.70
CA ASN A 35 -12.51 14.34 17.17
C ASN A 35 -12.06 15.12 18.42
N LEU A 36 -10.97 14.72 19.09
CA LEU A 36 -10.42 15.48 20.21
C LEU A 36 -9.63 16.69 19.70
N MET A 37 -8.83 16.49 18.65
CA MET A 37 -8.05 17.55 18.02
C MET A 37 -8.88 18.39 17.04
N GLN A 38 -9.74 17.75 16.24
CA GLN A 38 -10.62 18.44 15.30
C GLN A 38 -12.09 18.01 15.47
N PRO A 39 -12.83 18.58 16.44
CA PRO A 39 -14.19 18.15 16.78
C PRO A 39 -15.22 18.29 15.65
N LYS A 40 -14.91 19.09 14.61
CA LYS A 40 -15.81 19.34 13.47
C LYS A 40 -15.67 18.31 12.37
N VAL A 41 -14.63 17.47 12.38
CA VAL A 41 -14.41 16.50 11.31
C VAL A 41 -15.43 15.38 11.40
N ASN A 42 -15.94 14.94 10.25
CA ASN A 42 -16.86 13.82 10.16
C ASN A 42 -16.60 13.05 8.86
N TYR A 43 -15.85 11.96 8.97
CA TYR A 43 -15.45 11.21 7.79
C TYR A 43 -16.59 10.46 7.12
N GLN A 44 -17.63 10.07 7.85
CA GLN A 44 -18.82 9.44 7.26
C GLN A 44 -19.55 10.43 6.35
N LYS A 45 -19.68 11.69 6.79
CA LYS A 45 -20.22 12.78 5.98
C LYS A 45 -19.30 13.12 4.82
N TRP A 46 -17.99 13.13 5.04
CA TRP A 46 -17.02 13.37 3.97
C TRP A 46 -17.09 12.31 2.87
N VAL A 47 -17.21 11.02 3.22
CA VAL A 47 -17.38 9.91 2.25
C VAL A 47 -18.72 10.00 1.50
N ALA A 48 -19.78 10.51 2.13
CA ALA A 48 -21.12 10.51 1.55
C ALA A 48 -21.16 11.24 0.20
N GLY A 49 -21.75 10.56 -0.80
CA GLY A 49 -21.91 11.10 -2.17
C GLY A 49 -20.65 11.06 -3.04
N LYS A 50 -19.51 10.59 -2.53
CA LYS A 50 -18.29 10.38 -3.33
C LYS A 50 -18.30 8.98 -3.96
N ASN A 51 -17.68 8.86 -5.13
CA ASN A 51 -17.54 7.58 -5.84
C ASN A 51 -16.06 7.30 -6.09
N PHE A 52 -15.54 6.29 -5.39
CA PHE A 52 -14.13 5.93 -5.45
C PHE A 52 -13.93 4.82 -6.47
N SER A 53 -12.95 4.98 -7.34
CA SER A 53 -12.57 4.00 -8.36
C SER A 53 -11.11 3.59 -8.21
N LEU A 54 -10.75 2.45 -8.81
CA LEU A 54 -9.36 2.03 -8.90
C LEU A 54 -8.49 3.15 -9.51
N GLY A 55 -7.33 3.37 -8.89
CA GLY A 55 -6.35 4.37 -9.30
C GLY A 55 -6.62 5.78 -8.77
N ASP A 56 -7.78 6.05 -8.16
CA ASP A 56 -7.99 7.28 -7.39
C ASP A 56 -7.02 7.33 -6.19
N PHE A 57 -6.73 8.53 -5.71
CA PHE A 57 -5.88 8.77 -4.55
C PHE A 57 -6.67 9.40 -3.40
N LEU A 58 -6.35 8.97 -2.19
CA LEU A 58 -6.76 9.67 -0.97
C LEU A 58 -5.58 10.47 -0.45
N ILE A 59 -5.78 11.77 -0.25
CA ILE A 59 -4.75 12.70 0.22
C ILE A 59 -5.05 13.06 1.67
N PHE A 60 -4.18 12.63 2.57
CA PHE A 60 -4.30 12.84 4.01
C PHE A 60 -3.39 13.99 4.43
N ASN A 61 -3.97 15.15 4.70
CA ASN A 61 -3.26 16.28 5.30
C ASN A 61 -3.33 16.14 6.83
N THR A 62 -2.18 15.97 7.46
CA THR A 62 -2.07 15.61 8.88
C THR A 62 -0.76 16.15 9.46
N ASP A 63 -0.44 15.81 10.69
CA ASP A 63 0.93 15.86 11.22
C ASP A 63 1.47 14.45 11.51
N ARG A 64 2.71 14.37 12.01
CA ARG A 64 3.36 13.09 12.34
C ARG A 64 2.82 12.41 13.62
N ASN A 65 1.93 13.05 14.36
CA ASN A 65 1.31 12.47 15.55
C ASN A 65 0.14 11.54 15.19
N HIS A 66 -0.30 11.55 13.94
CA HIS A 66 -1.38 10.71 13.45
C HIS A 66 -0.88 9.79 12.35
N SER A 67 -1.34 8.55 12.40
CA SER A 67 -0.99 7.53 11.42
C SER A 67 -2.07 7.38 10.35
N VAL A 68 -1.68 6.86 9.19
CA VAL A 68 -2.60 6.49 8.10
C VAL A 68 -2.44 4.99 7.85
N VAL A 69 -3.30 4.19 8.48
CA VAL A 69 -3.36 2.75 8.27
C VAL A 69 -4.50 2.44 7.30
N GLN A 70 -4.19 1.71 6.24
CA GLN A 70 -5.15 1.10 5.33
C GLN A 70 -5.25 -0.39 5.64
N THR A 71 -6.46 -0.92 5.77
CA THR A 71 -6.70 -2.36 5.85
C THR A 71 -7.85 -2.78 4.96
N TYR A 72 -7.83 -4.02 4.49
CA TYR A 72 -8.96 -4.68 3.83
C TYR A 72 -9.76 -5.55 4.81
N ASN A 73 -9.32 -5.64 6.06
CA ASN A 73 -9.90 -6.48 7.08
C ASN A 73 -10.88 -5.69 7.96
N ALA A 74 -12.15 -6.06 7.89
CA ALA A 74 -13.18 -5.41 8.67
C ALA A 74 -13.02 -5.62 10.19
N THR A 75 -12.32 -6.68 10.64
CA THR A 75 -12.10 -6.96 12.06
C THR A 75 -11.00 -6.07 12.62
N THR A 76 -9.85 -5.97 11.94
CA THR A 76 -8.74 -5.06 12.23
C THR A 76 -9.24 -3.61 12.37
N TYR A 77 -10.00 -3.15 11.37
CA TYR A 77 -10.63 -1.82 11.40
C TYR A 77 -11.58 -1.62 12.58
N ARG A 78 -12.43 -2.62 12.89
CA ARG A 78 -13.41 -2.50 13.97
C ARG A 78 -12.75 -2.41 15.34
N ARG A 79 -11.64 -3.15 15.53
CA ARG A 79 -10.87 -3.18 16.78
C ARG A 79 -9.93 -1.98 16.95
N CYS A 80 -9.67 -1.24 15.86
CA CYS A 80 -8.61 -0.22 15.81
C CYS A 80 -7.26 -0.82 16.22
N ASP A 81 -6.94 -2.00 15.67
CA ASP A 81 -5.82 -2.81 16.11
C ASP A 81 -4.92 -3.14 14.92
N TYR A 82 -3.92 -2.28 14.71
CA TYR A 82 -2.93 -2.46 13.65
C TYR A 82 -1.87 -3.52 14.02
N ASN A 83 -1.50 -3.62 15.30
CA ASN A 83 -0.41 -4.49 15.76
C ASN A 83 -0.72 -5.99 15.61
N ASN A 84 -2.01 -6.35 15.51
CA ASN A 84 -2.48 -7.72 15.28
C ASN A 84 -2.99 -7.94 13.85
N ALA A 85 -2.70 -7.03 12.92
CA ALA A 85 -3.06 -7.19 11.52
C ALA A 85 -2.23 -8.27 10.82
N GLU A 86 -2.77 -8.85 9.74
CA GLU A 86 -2.02 -9.74 8.85
C GLU A 86 -1.21 -8.89 7.86
N ASP A 87 0.04 -9.28 7.58
CA ASP A 87 1.00 -8.47 6.82
C ASP A 87 0.55 -8.16 5.38
N ASP A 88 -0.37 -8.96 4.83
CA ASP A 88 -0.82 -8.93 3.45
C ASP A 88 -2.17 -8.20 3.24
N ASP A 89 -2.87 -7.84 4.31
CA ASP A 89 -4.15 -7.12 4.23
C ASP A 89 -4.12 -5.69 4.79
N THR A 90 -3.01 -5.28 5.42
CA THR A 90 -2.90 -4.02 6.14
C THR A 90 -1.56 -3.32 5.85
N THR A 91 -1.60 -2.00 5.69
CA THR A 91 -0.43 -1.18 5.34
C THR A 91 -0.50 0.13 6.10
N GLU A 92 0.60 0.53 6.72
CA GLU A 92 0.77 1.87 7.29
C GLU A 92 1.53 2.77 6.29
N TRP A 93 0.94 3.92 5.99
CA TRP A 93 1.44 4.90 5.02
C TRP A 93 2.09 6.13 5.66
N SER A 94 2.08 6.20 7.00
CA SER A 94 2.63 7.30 7.79
C SER A 94 4.11 7.56 7.48
N THR A 95 4.56 8.81 7.67
CA THR A 95 5.96 9.19 7.40
C THR A 95 6.75 9.37 8.69
N GLY A 96 7.70 8.45 8.93
CA GLY A 96 8.63 8.51 10.05
C GLY A 96 8.00 8.20 11.42
N GLU A 97 8.81 8.29 12.47
CA GLU A 97 8.38 8.01 13.84
C GLU A 97 7.35 9.04 14.35
N PRO A 98 6.35 8.60 15.13
CA PRO A 98 5.40 9.51 15.75
C PRO A 98 6.10 10.57 16.60
N THR A 99 5.68 11.83 16.45
CA THR A 99 6.18 12.93 17.28
C THR A 99 5.05 13.86 17.70
N VAL A 100 5.14 14.36 18.93
CA VAL A 100 4.21 15.35 19.49
C VAL A 100 4.36 16.74 18.85
N VAL A 101 5.44 16.97 18.09
CA VAL A 101 5.63 18.22 17.36
C VAL A 101 4.69 18.21 16.15
N GLN A 102 3.82 19.23 16.08
CA GLN A 102 2.90 19.44 14.96
C GLN A 102 3.67 19.89 13.70
N GLN A 103 4.36 18.93 13.07
CA GLN A 103 4.93 19.11 11.76
C GLN A 103 3.94 18.62 10.73
N ALA A 104 3.38 19.56 9.96
CA ALA A 104 2.46 19.24 8.87
C ALA A 104 3.14 18.32 7.84
N VAL A 105 2.42 17.27 7.46
CA VAL A 105 2.80 16.30 6.44
C VAL A 105 1.58 15.96 5.59
N SER A 106 1.82 15.47 4.38
CA SER A 106 0.76 14.96 3.50
C SER A 106 1.11 13.55 3.06
N VAL A 107 0.16 12.64 3.19
CA VAL A 107 0.28 11.23 2.80
C VAL A 107 -0.69 10.95 1.67
N ALA A 108 -0.20 10.44 0.55
CA ALA A 108 -1.03 10.06 -0.60
C ALA A 108 -1.16 8.54 -0.65
N VAL A 109 -2.39 8.03 -0.59
CA VAL A 109 -2.68 6.60 -0.63
C VAL A 109 -3.45 6.23 -1.90
N PRO A 110 -2.89 5.38 -2.79
CA PRO A 110 -3.57 4.94 -3.99
C PRO A 110 -4.63 3.86 -3.67
N LEU A 111 -5.79 3.95 -4.32
CA LEU A 111 -6.85 2.95 -4.22
C LEU A 111 -6.62 1.84 -5.26
N VAL A 112 -5.97 0.76 -4.84
CA VAL A 112 -5.52 -0.33 -5.74
C VAL A 112 -6.35 -1.60 -5.66
N LYS A 113 -7.31 -1.69 -4.74
CA LYS A 113 -8.14 -2.88 -4.53
C LYS A 113 -9.62 -2.54 -4.56
N VAL A 114 -10.37 -3.25 -5.42
CA VAL A 114 -11.83 -3.14 -5.51
C VAL A 114 -12.47 -3.67 -4.23
N GLY A 115 -13.57 -3.04 -3.83
CA GLY A 115 -14.37 -3.41 -2.67
C GLY A 115 -14.09 -2.53 -1.44
N PRO A 116 -14.43 -3.02 -0.24
CA PRO A 116 -14.23 -2.28 0.99
C PRO A 116 -12.74 -1.99 1.24
N ASN A 117 -12.43 -0.72 1.44
CA ASN A 117 -11.12 -0.25 1.91
C ASN A 117 -11.37 0.51 3.22
N TYR A 118 -10.64 0.17 4.26
CA TYR A 118 -10.80 0.74 5.59
C TYR A 118 -9.57 1.56 5.94
N PHE A 119 -9.79 2.73 6.53
CA PHE A 119 -8.73 3.67 6.90
C PHE A 119 -8.90 4.09 8.35
N PHE A 120 -7.82 4.11 9.12
CA PHE A 120 -7.82 4.54 10.52
C PHE A 120 -6.43 4.97 10.99
N SER A 121 -6.35 5.66 12.13
CA SER A 121 -5.08 5.87 12.82
C SER A 121 -4.83 4.74 13.85
N GLY A 122 -3.68 4.07 13.75
CA GLY A 122 -3.20 3.06 14.70
C GLY A 122 -2.42 3.63 15.89
N ASN A 123 -1.96 4.89 15.83
CA ASN A 123 -1.24 5.54 16.93
C ASN A 123 -2.01 5.50 18.26
N TYR A 124 -1.26 5.52 19.37
CA TYR A 124 -1.80 5.45 20.74
C TYR A 124 -2.69 4.22 20.95
N ASP A 125 -2.23 3.04 20.49
CA ASP A 125 -2.96 1.77 20.56
C ASP A 125 -4.40 1.86 20.00
N GLY A 126 -4.56 2.63 18.92
CA GLY A 126 -5.83 2.86 18.23
C GLY A 126 -6.81 3.81 18.95
N GLU A 127 -6.38 4.54 19.97
CA GLU A 127 -7.22 5.51 20.70
C GLU A 127 -7.78 6.59 19.77
N GLN A 128 -6.96 7.15 18.88
CA GLN A 128 -7.38 8.14 17.89
C GLN A 128 -8.45 7.58 16.92
N CYS A 129 -8.30 6.32 16.50
CA CYS A 129 -9.32 5.62 15.71
C CYS A 129 -10.65 5.47 16.46
N ARG A 130 -10.62 5.15 17.76
CA ARG A 130 -11.82 5.07 18.62
C ARG A 130 -12.46 6.44 18.82
N HIS A 131 -11.68 7.51 18.77
CA HIS A 131 -12.15 8.90 18.76
C HIS A 131 -12.50 9.45 17.38
N GLY A 132 -12.78 8.57 16.41
CA GLY A 132 -13.41 8.94 15.15
C GLY A 132 -12.45 9.17 14.00
N GLN A 133 -11.14 9.04 14.18
CA GLN A 133 -10.15 9.09 13.10
C GLN A 133 -10.14 7.79 12.28
N ARG A 134 -11.27 7.51 11.64
CA ARG A 134 -11.49 6.30 10.86
C ARG A 134 -12.64 6.44 9.87
N PHE A 135 -12.53 5.78 8.72
CA PHE A 135 -13.62 5.63 7.76
C PHE A 135 -13.46 4.40 6.88
N LYS A 136 -14.50 4.16 6.08
CA LYS A 136 -14.54 3.10 5.07
C LYS A 136 -14.97 3.72 3.75
N VAL A 137 -14.31 3.35 2.67
CA VAL A 137 -14.78 3.59 1.31
C VAL A 137 -15.06 2.26 0.61
N THR A 138 -15.87 2.31 -0.44
CA THR A 138 -16.06 1.17 -1.34
C THR A 138 -15.53 1.58 -2.70
N VAL A 139 -14.48 0.88 -3.15
CA VAL A 139 -13.77 1.17 -4.39
C VAL A 139 -14.40 0.35 -5.50
N ALA A 140 -14.86 1.03 -6.55
CA ALA A 140 -15.32 0.39 -7.78
C ALA A 140 -14.14 0.13 -8.73
N ARG A 141 -14.34 -0.74 -9.72
CA ARG A 141 -13.35 -0.95 -10.78
C ARG A 141 -13.14 0.29 -11.67
N GLY A 142 -14.06 1.26 -11.62
CA GLY A 142 -14.15 2.35 -12.58
C GLY A 142 -14.79 1.91 -13.90
N GLN A 143 -14.91 2.82 -14.87
CA GLN A 143 -15.50 2.52 -16.19
C GLN A 143 -14.57 1.69 -17.09
N GLY A 144 -13.28 1.63 -16.75
CA GLY A 144 -12.26 0.96 -17.55
C GLY A 144 -12.05 1.66 -18.90
N LEU A 145 -11.31 1.00 -19.79
CA LEU A 145 -11.09 1.49 -21.14
C LEU A 145 -12.43 1.54 -21.90
N PRO A 146 -12.76 2.65 -22.60
CA PRO A 146 -14.00 2.75 -23.37
C PRO A 146 -14.08 1.62 -24.39
N GLU A 147 -15.32 1.17 -24.67
CA GLU A 147 -15.57 -0.02 -25.50
C GLU A 147 -14.91 0.08 -26.88
N SER A 148 -14.83 1.28 -27.45
CA SER A 148 -14.18 1.55 -28.75
C SER A 148 -12.68 1.23 -28.78
N LEU A 149 -12.04 1.17 -27.62
CA LEU A 149 -10.62 0.86 -27.47
C LEU A 149 -10.37 -0.55 -26.91
N ARG A 150 -11.43 -1.31 -26.60
CA ARG A 150 -11.29 -2.71 -26.20
C ARG A 150 -10.91 -3.54 -27.42
N ILE A 151 -9.73 -4.14 -27.37
CA ILE A 151 -9.28 -5.09 -28.39
C ILE A 151 -10.15 -6.35 -28.23
N PRO A 152 -10.75 -6.88 -29.31
CA PRO A 152 -11.47 -8.15 -29.26
C PRO A 152 -10.57 -9.23 -28.66
N PRO A 153 -11.10 -10.19 -27.87
CA PRO A 153 -10.31 -11.34 -27.45
C PRO A 153 -9.71 -11.98 -28.69
N ALA A 154 -8.39 -12.20 -28.68
CA ALA A 154 -7.73 -12.87 -29.78
C ALA A 154 -8.39 -14.24 -29.98
N PRO A 155 -8.60 -14.69 -31.24
CA PRO A 155 -9.02 -16.07 -31.46
C PRO A 155 -8.04 -17.00 -30.75
N ASP A 156 -8.55 -18.05 -30.09
CA ASP A 156 -7.75 -19.04 -29.39
C ASP A 156 -6.60 -19.50 -30.32
N SER A 157 -5.38 -19.09 -29.99
CA SER A 157 -4.20 -19.60 -30.69
C SER A 157 -4.18 -21.12 -30.48
N PRO A 158 -4.02 -21.93 -31.54
CA PRO A 158 -3.85 -23.37 -31.38
C PRO A 158 -2.72 -23.62 -30.38
N ALA A 159 -2.97 -24.46 -29.39
CA ALA A 159 -1.90 -24.98 -28.54
C ALA A 159 -0.79 -25.54 -29.44
N PRO A 160 0.51 -25.37 -29.09
CA PRO A 160 1.59 -25.94 -29.88
C PRO A 160 1.33 -27.45 -30.03
N ALA A 161 1.17 -27.90 -31.27
CA ALA A 161 1.09 -29.33 -31.56
C ALA A 161 2.39 -29.95 -31.08
N SER A 162 2.28 -30.88 -30.12
CA SER A 162 3.37 -31.79 -29.78
C SER A 162 3.68 -32.57 -31.06
N GLN A 163 4.83 -32.32 -31.67
CA GLN A 163 5.30 -33.18 -32.74
C GLN A 163 5.69 -34.51 -32.12
N GLU A 164 4.92 -35.54 -32.44
CA GLU A 164 5.36 -36.93 -32.40
C GLU A 164 6.46 -37.08 -33.46
N ASP A 165 7.71 -36.96 -33.04
CA ASP A 165 8.88 -37.31 -33.85
C ASP A 165 9.25 -38.76 -33.52
N ASP A 166 8.68 -39.68 -34.29
CA ASP A 166 9.10 -41.07 -34.34
C ASP A 166 10.14 -41.23 -35.46
N GLY A 167 11.41 -41.40 -35.08
CA GLY A 167 12.34 -42.19 -35.89
C GLY A 167 13.68 -41.57 -36.30
N THR A 168 14.69 -41.83 -35.45
CA THR A 168 16.07 -42.25 -35.80
C THR A 168 17.19 -41.20 -35.95
N ALA A 169 17.97 -41.06 -34.88
CA ALA A 169 19.40 -40.72 -34.88
C ALA A 169 20.06 -41.31 -33.60
N PRO A 170 21.37 -41.62 -33.60
CA PRO A 170 21.93 -42.84 -32.99
C PRO A 170 22.17 -42.77 -31.49
N ASP A 171 22.00 -43.93 -30.84
CA ASP A 171 22.33 -44.21 -29.44
C ASP A 171 23.79 -43.83 -29.11
N LYS A 172 23.95 -42.97 -28.09
CA LYS A 172 25.15 -42.97 -27.25
C LYS A 172 24.81 -43.64 -25.94
N GLU A 173 25.16 -44.91 -25.84
CA GLU A 173 25.19 -45.61 -24.56
C GLU A 173 26.21 -44.94 -23.62
N VAL A 174 25.74 -44.51 -22.45
CA VAL A 174 26.57 -44.40 -21.24
C VAL A 174 25.83 -45.17 -20.15
N PRO A 175 26.30 -46.37 -19.76
CA PRO A 175 25.61 -47.18 -18.76
C PRO A 175 25.74 -46.56 -17.37
N SER A 176 24.60 -46.36 -16.73
CA SER A 176 24.50 -46.08 -15.30
C SER A 176 24.54 -47.41 -14.54
N ASN A 177 25.64 -47.67 -13.83
CA ASN A 177 25.66 -48.74 -12.83
C ASN A 177 25.87 -48.13 -11.44
N PHE A 178 24.78 -48.02 -10.69
CA PHE A 178 24.75 -47.76 -9.26
C PHE A 178 24.88 -49.10 -8.53
N SER A 179 26.10 -49.52 -8.20
CA SER A 179 26.34 -50.59 -7.22
C SER A 179 27.82 -50.57 -6.76
N ASN A 180 28.02 -50.35 -5.46
CA ASN A 180 29.26 -50.36 -4.67
C ASN A 180 30.24 -49.15 -4.78
N PRO A 181 30.43 -48.38 -3.69
CA PRO A 181 31.57 -47.48 -3.54
C PRO A 181 32.78 -48.28 -3.02
N ALA A 182 33.86 -48.33 -3.80
CA ALA A 182 35.16 -48.74 -3.29
C ALA A 182 35.86 -47.53 -2.65
N GLU A 183 36.22 -47.65 -1.38
CA GLU A 183 37.10 -46.75 -0.66
C GLU A 183 38.44 -46.58 -1.39
N VAL A 184 38.88 -45.33 -1.59
CA VAL A 184 40.27 -44.94 -1.32
C VAL A 184 40.34 -43.45 -0.93
N GLY A 185 40.80 -43.19 0.31
CA GLY A 185 41.86 -42.21 0.54
C GLY A 185 41.50 -40.77 0.94
N ALA A 186 41.34 -40.59 2.25
CA ALA A 186 41.28 -39.37 3.05
C ALA A 186 42.09 -38.13 2.59
N VAL A 187 41.47 -36.94 2.70
CA VAL A 187 42.08 -35.76 3.33
C VAL A 187 41.04 -35.05 4.21
N LYS A 188 41.51 -34.56 5.37
CA LYS A 188 40.80 -34.28 6.62
C LYS A 188 39.96 -32.97 6.66
N GLU A 189 38.80 -33.10 7.31
CA GLU A 189 38.28 -32.31 8.45
C GLU A 189 38.36 -30.77 8.44
N SER A 190 37.22 -30.08 8.50
CA SER A 190 36.72 -29.55 9.79
C SER A 190 35.37 -28.81 9.71
N ARG A 191 34.72 -28.89 10.85
CA ARG A 191 33.37 -28.53 11.30
C ARG A 191 33.10 -27.02 11.31
N GLY A 192 31.88 -26.61 10.95
CA GLY A 192 31.45 -25.21 11.07
C GLY A 192 29.93 -25.02 11.02
N GLU A 193 29.32 -25.05 12.19
CA GLU A 193 27.91 -24.75 12.49
C GLU A 193 27.55 -23.31 12.08
N ARG A 194 26.54 -23.12 11.22
CA ARG A 194 26.05 -21.78 10.86
C ARG A 194 25.00 -21.31 11.87
N ARG A 195 25.47 -20.56 12.87
CA ARG A 195 24.62 -19.77 13.78
C ARG A 195 24.09 -18.52 13.07
N ALA A 196 22.88 -18.16 13.47
CA ALA A 196 22.14 -16.97 13.08
C ALA A 196 22.96 -15.67 13.20
N ALA A 197 22.81 -14.77 12.23
CA ALA A 197 23.39 -13.44 12.24
C ALA A 197 22.49 -12.50 13.05
N ILE A 198 22.95 -12.11 14.24
CA ILE A 198 22.46 -10.95 14.98
C ILE A 198 23.30 -9.76 14.51
N VAL A 199 22.68 -8.79 13.83
CA VAL A 199 23.34 -7.53 13.47
C VAL A 199 23.31 -6.60 14.68
N GLY A 200 24.38 -6.63 15.47
CA GLY A 200 24.62 -5.67 16.55
C GLY A 200 25.35 -4.45 16.02
N PHE A 201 24.73 -3.27 16.08
CA PHE A 201 25.40 -2.00 15.83
C PHE A 201 26.26 -1.61 17.04
N GLY A 202 27.58 -1.66 16.86
CA GLY A 202 28.57 -1.25 17.83
C GLY A 202 28.60 0.25 18.06
N ARG A 203 28.73 0.62 19.34
CA ARG A 203 29.01 1.97 19.85
C ARG A 203 30.22 2.60 19.13
N LEU A 204 30.00 3.73 18.46
CA LEU A 204 31.06 4.59 17.96
C LEU A 204 31.57 5.46 19.13
N LEU A 205 32.83 5.27 19.51
CA LEU A 205 33.53 6.10 20.49
C LEU A 205 33.89 7.45 19.84
N LEU A 206 33.40 8.55 20.41
CA LEU A 206 33.78 9.93 20.05
C LEU A 206 35.18 10.27 20.63
N PRO A 207 36.02 11.05 19.93
CA PRO A 207 37.23 11.62 20.52
C PRO A 207 36.91 12.83 21.42
N PRO A 208 37.77 13.15 22.41
CA PRO A 208 37.49 14.18 23.41
C PRO A 208 37.66 15.59 22.83
N VAL A 209 36.63 16.44 22.97
CA VAL A 209 36.74 17.89 22.78
C VAL A 209 37.20 18.52 24.10
N ALA A 210 38.32 19.22 24.03
CA ALA A 210 38.95 19.90 25.15
C ALA A 210 38.06 21.03 25.71
N LEU A 211 37.91 21.04 27.04
CA LEU A 211 37.34 22.12 27.83
C LEU A 211 38.34 23.29 27.88
N ALA A 212 37.97 24.44 27.30
CA ALA A 212 38.60 25.72 27.63
C ALA A 212 37.63 26.51 28.53
N ALA A 213 38.02 26.65 29.79
CA ALA A 213 37.36 27.46 30.80
C ALA A 213 37.36 28.94 30.42
N GLY A 214 36.23 29.61 30.65
CA GLY A 214 35.98 30.99 30.25
C GLY A 214 36.60 32.06 31.15
N TRP A 215 36.38 33.31 30.76
CA TRP A 215 36.46 34.48 31.63
C TRP A 215 35.27 35.41 31.34
N LEU A 216 34.50 35.66 32.40
CA LEU A 216 33.54 36.75 32.54
C LEU A 216 34.30 38.09 32.61
N VAL A 217 33.88 39.11 31.87
CA VAL A 217 33.99 40.52 32.31
C VAL A 217 32.74 41.27 31.86
N TRP A 218 32.04 41.83 32.85
CA TRP A 218 30.93 42.76 32.70
C TRP A 218 31.44 44.14 32.24
N GLY A 219 30.67 44.84 31.39
CA GLY A 219 30.93 46.22 31.01
C GLY A 219 29.64 46.98 30.73
N LEU A 220 29.37 47.97 31.58
CA LEU A 220 28.23 48.90 31.62
C LEU A 220 27.81 49.55 30.28
N ALA A 221 26.50 49.61 30.04
CA ALA A 221 25.73 50.82 29.73
C ALA A 221 24.23 50.51 29.83
#